data_AF-A0A822IR07-F1
#
_entry.id   AF-A0A822IR07-F1
#
_cell.length_a   1.000
_cell.length_b   1.000
_cell.length_c   1.000
_cell.angle_alpha   90.00
_cell.angle_beta   90.00
_cell.angle_gamma   90.00
#
_symmetry.space_group_name_H-M   'P 1'
#
loop_
_entity.id
_entity.type
_entity.pdbx_description
1 polymer ?
#
loop_
_entity_poly.entity_id
_entity_poly.type
_entity_poly.pdbx_seq_one_letter_code
_entity_poly.pdbx_strand_id
1 'polypeptide(L)'
;MGTVSAKKRLEIIERDVIPSMFVGVLSKDDKWLEHTQKETLPRLEERTYRLAQECKKSGECKEDDPLVDETRIRALFEDARSKLEKEHLTREAHSRYSH
;
A
#
# COMPACT_ATOMS: atom_id res chain seq x y z
N MET A 1 -9.18 9.83 24.18
CA MET A 1 -8.56 9.43 22.90
C MET A 1 -9.66 9.40 21.86
N GLY A 2 -9.73 10.41 20.97
CA GLY A 2 -10.72 10.42 19.89
C GLY A 2 -10.39 9.33 18.87
N THR A 3 -11.38 8.56 18.46
CA THR A 3 -11.25 7.60 17.36
C THR A 3 -10.77 8.33 16.11
N VAL A 4 -9.59 7.97 15.60
CA VAL A 4 -9.06 8.54 14.35
C VAL A 4 -10.07 8.27 13.23
N SER A 5 -10.58 9.34 12.63
CA SER A 5 -11.57 9.36 11.54
C SER A 5 -11.14 8.52 10.34
N ALA A 6 -12.09 8.00 9.56
CA ALA A 6 -11.79 7.18 8.37
C ALA A 6 -10.91 7.95 7.37
N LYS A 7 -11.22 9.24 7.15
CA LYS A 7 -10.40 10.12 6.29
C LYS A 7 -8.94 10.17 6.74
N LYS A 8 -8.72 10.41 8.03
CA LYS A 8 -7.36 10.51 8.58
C LYS A 8 -6.58 9.20 8.45
N ARG A 9 -7.25 8.05 8.55
CA ARG A 9 -6.61 6.75 8.34
C ARG A 9 -6.19 6.55 6.88
N LEU A 10 -7.03 6.97 5.92
CA LEU A 10 -6.67 6.95 4.50
C LEU A 10 -5.44 7.83 4.21
N GLU A 11 -5.41 9.05 4.75
CA GLU A 11 -4.25 9.94 4.61
C GLU A 11 -2.95 9.30 5.12
N ILE A 12 -3.00 8.64 6.28
CA ILE A 12 -1.85 7.95 6.87
C ILE A 12 -1.41 6.78 5.99
N ILE A 13 -2.36 6.03 5.42
CA ILE A 13 -2.02 4.91 4.54
C ILE A 13 -1.22 5.40 3.33
N GLU A 14 -1.67 6.47 2.68
CA GLU A 14 -1.02 7.01 1.48
C GLU A 14 0.30 7.72 1.78
N ARG A 15 0.37 8.49 2.87
CA ARG A 15 1.52 9.35 3.17
C ARG A 15 2.61 8.66 3.98
N ASP A 16 2.24 7.70 4.82
CA ASP A 16 3.17 7.08 5.76
C ASP A 16 3.31 5.58 5.49
N VAL A 17 2.21 4.83 5.45
CA VAL A 17 2.27 3.36 5.39
C VAL A 17 2.87 2.86 4.08
N ILE A 18 2.32 3.27 2.93
CA ILE A 18 2.83 2.84 1.62
C ILE A 18 4.29 3.26 1.43
N PRO A 19 4.68 4.54 1.64
CA PRO A 19 6.08 4.94 1.53
C PRO A 19 7.01 4.17 2.47
N SER A 20 6.58 3.89 3.71
CA SER A 20 7.39 3.13 4.67
C SER A 20 7.75 1.71 4.22
N MET A 21 6.93 1.10 3.37
CA MET A 21 7.23 -0.22 2.78
C MET A 21 8.45 -0.18 1.87
N PHE A 22 8.77 0.99 1.30
CA PHE A 22 9.92 1.16 0.42
C PHE A 22 11.16 1.65 1.16
N VAL A 23 11.00 2.16 2.39
CA VAL A 23 12.13 2.61 3.22
C VAL A 23 12.97 1.41 3.64
N GLY A 24 14.24 1.41 3.26
CA GLY A 24 15.14 0.30 3.54
C GLY A 24 14.70 -1.00 2.87
N VAL A 25 13.93 -0.94 1.78
CA VAL A 25 13.51 -2.14 1.05
C VAL A 25 14.73 -3.00 0.72
N LEU A 26 15.83 -2.38 0.28
CA LEU A 26 17.14 -2.99 -0.02
C LEU A 26 17.74 -3.82 1.14
N SER A 27 17.39 -3.54 2.39
CA SER A 27 17.88 -4.29 3.56
C SER A 27 16.92 -5.39 4.03
N LYS A 28 15.75 -5.56 3.40
CA LYS A 28 14.80 -6.64 3.69
C LYS A 28 15.23 -7.94 3.00
N ASP A 29 14.79 -9.08 3.51
CA ASP A 29 15.02 -10.37 2.87
C ASP A 29 13.91 -10.73 1.86
N ASP A 30 14.12 -11.78 1.07
CA ASP A 30 13.16 -12.21 0.05
C ASP A 30 11.85 -12.74 0.66
N LYS A 31 11.92 -13.32 1.86
CA LYS A 31 10.73 -13.76 2.61
C LYS A 31 9.82 -12.57 2.94
N TRP A 32 10.41 -11.46 3.37
CA TRP A 32 9.68 -10.24 3.63
C TRP A 32 9.06 -9.68 2.34
N LEU A 33 9.77 -9.70 1.21
CA LEU A 33 9.22 -9.24 -0.08
C LEU A 33 8.04 -10.10 -0.52
N GLU A 34 8.19 -11.42 -0.49
CA GLU A 34 7.13 -12.36 -0.88
C GLU A 34 5.89 -12.21 0.02
N HIS A 35 6.09 -12.16 1.34
CA HIS A 35 4.98 -11.96 2.28
C HIS A 35 4.31 -10.59 2.11
N THR A 36 5.09 -9.55 1.83
CA THR A 36 4.55 -8.20 1.61
C THR A 36 3.68 -8.17 0.35
N GLN A 37 4.14 -8.78 -0.75
CA GLN A 37 3.39 -8.84 -2.00
C GLN A 37 2.14 -9.72 -1.91
N LYS A 38 2.25 -10.91 -1.32
CA LYS A 38 1.15 -11.91 -1.31
C LYS A 38 0.11 -11.67 -0.21
N GLU A 39 0.51 -11.08 0.92
CA GLU A 39 -0.38 -10.91 2.07
C GLU A 39 -0.58 -9.46 2.47
N THR A 40 0.50 -8.72 2.72
CA THR A 40 0.41 -7.40 3.36
C THR A 40 -0.26 -6.37 2.46
N LEU A 41 0.18 -6.26 1.20
CA LEU A 41 -0.38 -5.31 0.24
C LEU A 41 -1.86 -5.60 -0.06
N PRO A 42 -2.28 -6.83 -0.39
CA PRO A 42 -3.69 -7.14 -0.63
C PRO A 42 -4.58 -6.83 0.57
N ARG A 43 -4.14 -7.15 1.79
CA ARG A 43 -4.90 -6.82 3.01
C ARG A 43 -4.98 -5.31 3.25
N LEU A 44 -3.90 -4.57 2.96
CA LEU A 44 -3.90 -3.12 3.09
C LEU A 44 -4.82 -2.46 2.04
N GLU A 45 -4.83 -2.98 0.81
CA GLU A 45 -5.71 -2.54 -0.26
C GLU A 45 -7.19 -2.75 0.12
N GLU A 46 -7.56 -3.95 0.56
CA GLU A 46 -8.93 -4.25 1.04
C GLU A 46 -9.34 -3.31 2.18
N ARG A 47 -8.43 -3.08 3.14
CA ARG A 47 -8.66 -2.15 4.25
C ARG A 47 -8.85 -0.71 3.76
N THR A 48 -8.11 -0.30 2.74
CA THR A 48 -8.21 1.05 2.16
C THR A 48 -9.55 1.24 1.47
N TYR A 49 -10.02 0.24 0.71
CA TYR A 49 -11.38 0.27 0.14
C TYR A 49 -12.46 0.35 1.21
N ARG A 50 -12.34 -0.44 2.29
CA ARG A 50 -13.30 -0.37 3.41
C ARG A 50 -13.31 1.02 4.05
N LEU A 51 -12.15 1.61 4.32
CA LEU A 51 -12.05 2.95 4.88
C LEU A 51 -12.60 4.02 3.93
N ALA A 52 -12.42 3.87 2.62
CA ALA A 52 -12.99 4.78 1.62
C ALA A 52 -14.53 4.72 1.63
N GLN A 53 -15.10 3.51 1.70
CA GLN A 53 -16.54 3.34 1.85
C GLN A 53 -17.07 3.88 3.18
N GLU A 54 -16.36 3.64 4.29
CA GLU A 54 -16.71 4.21 5.60
C GLU A 54 -16.67 5.74 5.58
N CYS A 55 -15.66 6.35 4.94
CA CYS A 55 -15.53 7.80 4.85
C CYS A 55 -16.67 8.44 4.03
N LYS A 56 -17.10 7.78 2.94
CA LYS A 56 -18.28 8.20 2.17
C LYS A 56 -19.56 8.07 3.02
N LYS A 57 -19.74 6.94 3.69
CA LYS A 57 -20.94 6.66 4.51
C LYS A 57 -21.08 7.57 5.73
N SER A 58 -19.97 7.94 6.37
CA SER A 58 -19.99 8.84 7.52
C SER A 58 -20.14 10.32 7.15
N GLY A 59 -20.07 10.66 5.85
CA GLY A 59 -20.09 12.04 5.37
C GLY A 59 -18.78 12.80 5.61
N GLU A 60 -17.70 12.11 5.99
CA GLU A 60 -16.36 12.70 6.17
C GLU A 60 -15.68 13.03 4.83
N CYS A 61 -15.99 12.25 3.79
CA CYS A 61 -15.49 12.41 2.43
C CYS A 61 -16.64 12.71 1.48
N LYS A 62 -16.41 13.61 0.52
CA LYS A 62 -17.34 13.84 -0.60
C LYS A 62 -17.24 12.71 -1.61
N GLU A 63 -18.25 12.56 -2.47
CA GLU A 63 -18.23 11.55 -3.54
C GLU A 63 -17.07 11.77 -4.53
N ASP A 64 -16.68 13.03 -4.75
CA ASP A 64 -15.59 13.47 -5.60
C ASP A 64 -14.24 13.60 -4.85
N ASP A 65 -14.16 13.23 -3.57
CA ASP A 65 -12.90 13.33 -2.82
C ASP A 65 -11.88 12.32 -3.38
N PRO A 66 -10.71 12.77 -3.87
CA PRO A 66 -9.70 11.89 -4.45
C PRO A 66 -9.22 10.78 -3.51
N LEU A 67 -9.30 10.98 -2.18
CA LEU A 67 -8.94 9.96 -1.18
C LEU A 67 -9.83 8.72 -1.18
N VAL A 68 -11.02 8.81 -1.79
CA VAL A 68 -12.00 7.72 -1.82
C VAL A 68 -12.36 7.29 -3.25
N ASP A 69 -11.59 7.77 -4.22
CA ASP A 69 -11.68 7.33 -5.61
C ASP A 69 -11.09 5.92 -5.73
N GLU A 70 -11.95 4.96 -6.08
CA GLU A 70 -11.56 3.54 -6.18
C GLU A 70 -10.53 3.31 -7.30
N THR A 71 -10.59 4.07 -8.39
CA THR A 71 -9.63 3.99 -9.48
C THR A 71 -8.25 4.47 -9.01
N ARG A 72 -8.21 5.55 -8.22
CA ARG A 72 -6.96 6.07 -7.66
C ARG A 72 -6.36 5.12 -6.62
N ILE A 73 -7.20 4.58 -5.72
CA ILE A 73 -6.77 3.59 -4.73
C ILE A 73 -6.18 2.39 -5.46
N ARG A 74 -6.87 1.86 -6.47
CA ARG A 74 -6.36 0.75 -7.29
C ARG A 74 -5.02 1.06 -7.93
N ALA A 75 -4.91 2.22 -8.60
CA ALA A 75 -3.67 2.63 -9.26
C ALA A 75 -2.51 2.77 -8.27
N LEU A 76 -2.78 3.27 -7.06
CA LEU A 76 -1.79 3.39 -5.99
C LEU A 76 -1.25 2.01 -5.54
N PHE A 77 -2.13 1.03 -5.35
CA PHE A 77 -1.72 -0.32 -4.96
C PHE A 77 -1.09 -1.11 -6.12
N GLU A 78 -1.51 -0.87 -7.37
CA GLU A 78 -0.86 -1.45 -8.56
C GLU A 78 0.57 -0.90 -8.76
N ASP A 79 0.79 0.41 -8.56
CA ASP A 79 2.12 1.01 -8.57
C ASP A 79 3.00 0.45 -7.44
N ALA A 80 2.46 0.34 -6.23
CA ALA A 80 3.18 -0.25 -5.10
C ALA A 80 3.58 -1.71 -5.34
N ARG A 81 2.68 -2.52 -5.91
CA ARG A 81 2.95 -3.91 -6.31
C ARG A 81 4.05 -3.97 -7.37
N SER A 82 3.93 -3.16 -8.41
CA SER A 82 4.91 -3.13 -9.52
C SER A 82 6.31 -2.74 -9.06
N LYS A 83 6.42 -1.81 -8.10
CA LYS A 83 7.71 -1.43 -7.52
C LYS A 83 8.33 -2.57 -6.71
N LEU A 84 7.56 -3.23 -5.85
CA LEU A 84 8.08 -4.36 -5.07
C LEU A 84 8.46 -5.56 -5.93
N GLU A 85 7.71 -5.82 -7.01
CA GLU A 85 8.03 -6.89 -7.97
C GLU A 85 9.36 -6.61 -8.68
N LYS A 86 9.59 -5.36 -9.14
CA LYS A 86 10.87 -4.96 -9.74
C LYS A 86 12.04 -5.14 -8.76
N GLU A 87 11.85 -4.78 -7.49
CA GLU A 87 12.87 -4.98 -6.46
C GLU A 87 13.18 -6.47 -6.25
N HIS A 88 12.14 -7.32 -6.23
CA HIS A 88 12.32 -8.77 -6.10
C HIS A 88 13.07 -9.38 -7.29
N LEU A 89 12.67 -9.05 -8.52
CA LEU A 89 13.33 -9.52 -9.74
C LEU A 89 14.80 -9.06 -9.83
N THR A 90 15.08 -7.82 -9.41
CA THR A 90 16.44 -7.27 -9.40
C THR A 90 17.33 -8.09 -8.45
N ARG A 91 16.82 -8.49 -7.28
CA ARG A 91 17.56 -9.32 -6.32
C ARG A 91 17.79 -10.72 -6.82
N GLU A 92 16.77 -11.36 -7.39
CA GLU A 92 16.91 -12.67 -8.00
C GLU A 92 17.97 -12.66 -9.11
N ALA A 93 18.03 -11.58 -9.90
CA ALA A 93 19.07 -11.43 -10.90
C ALA A 93 20.46 -11.31 -10.24
N HIS A 94 20.63 -10.43 -9.24
CA HIS A 94 21.92 -10.24 -8.56
C HIS A 94 22.42 -11.49 -7.82
N SER A 95 21.52 -12.28 -7.22
CA SER A 95 21.88 -13.53 -6.53
C SER A 95 22.36 -14.61 -7.51
N ARG A 96 21.79 -14.66 -8.73
CA ARG A 96 22.20 -15.60 -9.79
C ARG A 96 23.57 -15.31 -10.39
N TYR A 97 24.04 -14.07 -10.37
CA TYR A 97 25.37 -13.70 -10.89
C TYR A 97 26.49 -13.70 -9.84
N SER A 98 26.18 -13.92 -8.57
CA SER A 98 27.17 -13.95 -7.47
C SER A 98 27.70 -15.36 -7.17
N HIS A 99 27.61 -16.29 -8.13
CA HIS A 99 27.92 -17.71 -7.96
C HIS A 99 29.20 -18.14 -8.69
#